data_AF-A0A2A5JQY3-F1
#
_entry.id   AF-A0A2A5JQY3-F1
#
_cell.length_a   1.000
_cell.length_b   1.000
_cell.length_c   1.000
_cell.angle_alpha   90.00
_cell.angle_beta   90.00
_cell.angle_gamma   90.00
#
_symmetry.space_group_name_H-M   'P 1'
#
loop_
_entity.id
_entity.type
_entity.pdbx_description
1 polymer ?
#
loop_
_entity_poly.entity_id
_entity_poly.type
_entity_poly.pdbx_seq_one_letter_code
_entity_poly.pdbx_strand_id
1 'polypeptide(L)'
;MSLLNKFKTQAQSIGSSIGESTSKLSGDIVSSTKDNAKLAGLKSDIASIDGQLNIAYQDIGRKYIENLIKNDGANLEAVLQDTIERIDPLIKRKDELEAEVIEIEKQLKDQIVIQEKAVFQKEFDGEKEKLEKALKLDVISQDEFDSKLAKARMKLDNFDEIRKTKKQHEMGLINKEELKEKLTALGV
;
A
#
# COMPACT_ATOMS: atom_id res chain seq x y z
N MET A 1 17.15 5.41 7.72
CA MET A 1 17.10 3.95 7.97
C MET A 1 15.80 3.43 8.64
N SER A 2 14.68 4.18 8.68
CA SER A 2 13.48 3.75 9.45
C SER A 2 12.24 3.41 8.60
N LEU A 3 12.13 3.87 7.36
CA LEU A 3 10.95 3.61 6.50
C LEU A 3 11.10 2.35 5.62
N LEU A 4 12.32 2.08 5.14
CA LEU A 4 12.64 0.87 4.36
C LEU A 4 12.44 -0.43 5.17
N ASN A 5 12.74 -0.38 6.47
CA ASN A 5 12.55 -1.52 7.38
C ASN A 5 11.08 -1.80 7.68
N LYS A 6 10.22 -0.78 7.72
CA LYS A 6 8.76 -0.95 7.89
C LYS A 6 8.10 -1.55 6.65
N PHE A 7 8.52 -1.15 5.45
CA PHE A 7 8.07 -1.78 4.21
C PHE A 7 8.60 -3.22 4.03
N LYS A 8 9.86 -3.47 4.42
CA LYS A 8 10.43 -4.83 4.39
C LYS A 8 9.72 -5.77 5.36
N THR A 9 9.28 -5.29 6.52
CA THR A 9 8.48 -6.09 7.47
C THR A 9 7.08 -6.35 6.97
N GLN A 10 6.44 -5.39 6.28
CA GLN A 10 5.12 -5.59 5.67
C GLN A 10 5.17 -6.54 4.46
N ALA A 11 6.26 -6.53 3.69
CA ALA A 11 6.51 -7.52 2.63
C ALA A 11 6.84 -8.92 3.19
N GLN A 12 7.53 -9.02 4.34
CA GLN A 12 7.84 -10.30 4.99
C GLN A 12 6.66 -10.93 5.73
N SER A 13 5.72 -10.13 6.26
CA SER A 13 4.50 -10.65 6.92
C SER A 13 3.46 -11.17 5.91
N ILE A 14 3.46 -10.64 4.68
CA ILE A 14 2.65 -11.18 3.57
C ILE A 14 3.29 -12.47 3.01
N GLY A 15 4.62 -12.59 3.03
CA GLY A 15 5.34 -13.76 2.52
C GLY A 15 5.29 -15.03 3.41
N SER A 16 4.91 -14.92 4.68
CA SER A 16 4.96 -16.06 5.63
C SER A 16 3.61 -16.73 5.91
N SER A 17 2.49 -16.18 5.41
CA SER A 17 1.14 -16.76 5.59
C SER A 17 0.58 -17.43 4.33
N ILE A 18 1.32 -17.44 3.21
CA ILE A 18 0.93 -18.04 1.92
C ILE A 18 1.85 -19.24 1.62
N GLY A 19 1.89 -20.21 2.54
CA GLY A 19 2.81 -21.35 2.47
C GLY A 19 2.34 -22.57 1.68
N GLU A 20 1.03 -22.77 1.45
CA GLU A 20 0.54 -24.09 1.00
C GLU A 20 -0.59 -24.07 -0.06
N SER A 21 -0.61 -23.10 -0.99
CA SER A 21 -1.53 -23.20 -2.14
C SER A 21 -0.88 -22.73 -3.43
N THR A 22 0.14 -23.49 -3.82
CA THR A 22 0.87 -23.41 -5.08
C THR A 22 0.01 -23.94 -6.23
N SER A 23 -0.26 -23.10 -7.24
CA SER A 23 -0.30 -23.44 -8.70
C SER A 23 -1.14 -22.49 -9.58
N LYS A 24 -1.96 -21.57 -9.02
CA LYS A 24 -2.81 -20.68 -9.84
C LYS A 24 -2.64 -19.17 -9.60
N LEU A 25 -1.56 -18.74 -8.95
CA LEU A 25 -1.23 -17.33 -8.69
C LEU A 25 -0.06 -16.84 -9.57
N SER A 26 -0.02 -17.22 -10.86
CA SER A 26 1.12 -16.90 -11.75
C SER A 26 0.99 -15.53 -12.43
N GLY A 27 -0.23 -15.06 -12.70
CA GLY A 27 -0.47 -13.78 -13.38
C GLY A 27 -0.36 -12.55 -12.48
N ASP A 28 -0.85 -12.64 -11.25
CA ASP A 28 -1.01 -11.47 -10.38
C ASP A 28 0.30 -11.05 -9.69
N ILE A 29 1.21 -11.99 -9.40
CA ILE A 29 2.55 -11.72 -8.85
C ILE A 29 3.41 -10.88 -9.83
N VAL A 30 3.20 -11.04 -11.14
CA VAL A 30 3.96 -10.31 -12.18
C VAL A 30 3.53 -8.83 -12.27
N SER A 31 2.25 -8.53 -12.02
CA SER A 31 1.76 -7.15 -12.02
C SER A 31 2.29 -6.35 -10.83
N SER A 32 2.18 -6.92 -9.62
CA SER A 32 2.67 -6.26 -8.40
C SER A 32 4.19 -6.09 -8.38
N THR A 33 4.97 -6.97 -9.02
CA THR A 33 6.43 -6.80 -9.13
C THR A 33 6.82 -5.70 -10.12
N LYS A 34 6.13 -5.59 -11.25
CA LYS A 34 6.35 -4.52 -12.24
C LYS A 34 6.00 -3.14 -11.67
N ASP A 35 4.88 -3.02 -10.98
CA ASP A 35 4.43 -1.75 -10.41
C ASP A 35 5.26 -1.34 -9.17
N ASN A 36 5.74 -2.30 -8.38
CA ASN A 36 6.74 -2.02 -7.34
C ASN A 36 8.09 -1.54 -7.92
N ALA A 37 8.54 -2.10 -9.04
CA ALA A 37 9.75 -1.66 -9.72
C ALA A 37 9.60 -0.24 -10.29
N LYS A 38 8.44 0.07 -10.88
CA LYS A 38 8.10 1.44 -11.31
C LYS A 38 8.09 2.40 -10.13
N LEU A 39 7.45 2.05 -9.02
CA LEU A 39 7.44 2.88 -7.81
C LEU A 39 8.85 3.16 -7.27
N ALA A 40 9.73 2.15 -7.28
CA ALA A 40 11.12 2.33 -6.88
C ALA A 40 11.86 3.29 -7.81
N GLY A 41 11.63 3.18 -9.13
CA GLY A 41 12.16 4.10 -10.14
C GLY A 41 11.69 5.54 -9.92
N LEU A 42 10.37 5.75 -9.83
CA LEU A 42 9.78 7.08 -9.59
C LEU A 42 10.28 7.70 -8.28
N LYS A 43 10.37 6.92 -7.20
CA LYS A 43 10.93 7.39 -5.91
C LYS A 43 12.41 7.76 -6.02
N SER A 44 13.18 7.03 -6.83
CA SER A 44 14.58 7.36 -7.11
C SER A 44 14.70 8.66 -7.91
N ASP A 45 13.82 8.87 -8.89
CA ASP A 45 13.79 10.09 -9.70
C ASP A 45 13.41 11.31 -8.86
N ILE A 46 12.40 11.19 -7.99
CA ILE A 46 12.04 12.22 -7.02
C ILE A 46 13.22 12.55 -6.10
N ALA A 47 13.90 11.54 -5.55
CA ALA A 47 15.07 11.75 -4.69
C ALA A 47 16.23 12.45 -5.42
N SER A 48 16.42 12.16 -6.71
CA SER A 48 17.39 12.85 -7.55
C SER A 48 17.02 14.32 -7.76
N ILE A 49 15.74 14.59 -8.04
CA ILE A 49 15.21 15.96 -8.19
C ILE A 49 15.36 16.74 -6.87
N ASP A 50 15.04 16.14 -5.73
CA ASP A 50 15.23 16.76 -4.41
C ASP A 50 16.70 17.13 -4.16
N GLY A 51 17.63 16.29 -4.57
CA GLY A 51 19.06 16.61 -4.54
C GLY A 51 19.41 17.84 -5.38
N GLN A 52 18.89 17.91 -6.61
CA GLN A 52 19.10 19.04 -7.52
C GLN A 52 18.47 20.34 -7.00
N LEU A 53 17.27 20.26 -6.42
CA LEU A 53 16.58 21.39 -5.79
C LEU A 53 17.35 21.89 -4.57
N ASN A 54 17.85 21.00 -3.71
CA ASN A 54 18.66 21.39 -2.56
C ASN A 54 19.93 22.15 -2.98
N ILE A 55 20.64 21.67 -4.01
CA ILE A 55 21.79 22.38 -4.58
C ILE A 55 21.36 23.76 -5.11
N ALA A 56 20.22 23.83 -5.81
CA ALA A 56 19.71 25.10 -6.33
C ALA A 56 19.33 26.09 -5.22
N TYR A 57 18.69 25.64 -4.15
CA TYR A 57 18.37 26.49 -2.99
C TYR A 57 19.62 27.01 -2.29
N GLN A 58 20.66 26.18 -2.16
CA GLN A 58 21.95 26.62 -1.64
C GLN A 58 22.63 27.65 -2.56
N ASP A 59 22.54 27.45 -3.88
CA ASP A 59 23.06 28.39 -4.87
C ASP A 59 22.33 29.74 -4.84
N ILE A 60 21.00 29.74 -4.71
CA ILE A 60 20.20 30.95 -4.49
C ILE A 60 20.68 31.69 -3.25
N GLY A 61 20.83 30.99 -2.12
CA GLY A 61 21.31 31.59 -0.87
C GLY A 61 22.72 32.19 -1.00
N ARG A 62 23.62 31.49 -1.70
CA ARG A 62 24.99 32.00 -1.97
C ARG A 62 24.95 33.24 -2.84
N LYS A 63 24.27 33.19 -3.99
CA LYS A 63 24.12 34.31 -4.92
C LYS A 63 23.49 35.53 -4.26
N TYR A 64 22.49 35.32 -3.39
CA TYR A 64 21.88 36.39 -2.60
C TYR A 64 22.89 37.10 -1.70
N ILE A 65 23.65 36.34 -0.89
CA ILE A 65 24.66 36.90 0.02
C ILE A 65 25.77 37.60 -0.77
N GLU A 66 26.24 36.99 -1.86
CA GLU A 66 27.26 37.61 -2.72
C GLU A 66 26.79 38.93 -3.34
N ASN A 67 25.51 38.99 -3.77
CA ASN A 67 24.94 40.20 -4.32
C ASN A 67 24.78 41.32 -3.27
N LEU A 68 24.42 40.96 -2.03
CA LEU A 68 24.40 41.90 -0.91
C LEU A 68 25.78 42.51 -0.65
N ILE A 69 26.85 41.72 -0.73
CA ILE A 69 28.21 42.19 -0.47
C ILE A 69 28.76 43.04 -1.62
N LYS A 70 28.52 42.64 -2.87
CA LYS A 70 29.15 43.25 -4.06
C LYS A 70 28.37 44.43 -4.62
N ASN A 71 27.04 44.38 -4.54
CA ASN A 71 26.14 45.30 -5.23
C ASN A 71 25.07 45.91 -4.30
N ASP A 72 25.25 45.87 -2.97
CA ASP A 72 24.27 46.32 -1.97
C ASP A 72 22.85 45.74 -2.16
N GLY A 73 22.75 44.54 -2.77
CA GLY A 73 21.48 43.87 -3.05
C GLY A 73 20.71 44.40 -4.26
N ALA A 74 21.28 45.30 -5.06
CA ALA A 74 20.64 45.75 -6.31
C ALA A 74 20.51 44.62 -7.34
N ASN A 75 19.49 44.68 -8.20
CA ASN A 75 19.24 43.73 -9.30
C ASN A 75 19.16 42.24 -8.90
N LEU A 76 18.65 41.95 -7.69
CA LEU A 76 18.60 40.58 -7.18
C LEU A 76 17.81 39.62 -8.08
N GLU A 77 16.71 40.08 -8.68
CA GLU A 77 15.87 39.28 -9.58
C GLU A 77 16.70 38.76 -10.77
N ALA A 78 17.49 39.62 -11.41
CA ALA A 78 18.37 39.24 -12.51
C ALA A 78 19.49 38.28 -12.10
N VAL A 79 19.96 38.34 -10.85
CA VAL A 79 21.02 37.45 -10.32
C VAL A 79 20.51 36.04 -10.04
N LEU A 80 19.23 35.93 -9.67
CA LEU A 80 18.60 34.65 -9.32
C LEU A 80 17.87 34.02 -10.51
N GLN A 81 17.53 34.80 -11.54
CA GLN A 81 16.71 34.39 -12.68
C GLN A 81 17.16 33.07 -13.31
N ASP A 82 18.45 32.94 -13.60
CA ASP A 82 19.05 31.75 -14.20
C ASP A 82 19.00 30.52 -13.27
N THR A 83 19.02 30.71 -11.94
CA THR A 83 18.79 29.61 -11.00
C THR A 83 17.31 29.26 -10.90
N ILE A 84 16.41 30.25 -10.97
CA ILE A 84 14.94 30.09 -10.94
C ILE A 84 14.46 29.32 -12.19
N GLU A 85 14.89 29.73 -13.38
CA GLU A 85 14.56 29.09 -14.66
C GLU A 85 14.98 27.61 -14.71
N ARG A 86 16.03 27.26 -13.96
CA ARG A 86 16.49 25.86 -13.84
C ARG A 86 15.64 25.04 -12.87
N ILE A 87 15.11 25.63 -11.79
CA ILE A 87 14.32 24.89 -10.78
C ILE A 87 12.85 24.75 -11.14
N ASP A 88 12.28 25.72 -11.85
CA ASP A 88 10.87 25.70 -12.27
C ASP A 88 10.45 24.38 -12.96
N PRO A 89 11.19 23.87 -13.97
CA PRO A 89 10.84 22.59 -14.58
C PRO A 89 11.05 21.40 -13.64
N LEU A 90 11.99 21.49 -12.70
CA LEU A 90 12.26 20.42 -11.72
C LEU A 90 11.13 20.29 -10.71
N ILE A 91 10.59 21.41 -10.22
CA ILE A 91 9.45 21.42 -9.29
C ILE A 91 8.21 20.83 -9.98
N LYS A 92 7.88 21.30 -11.19
CA LYS A 92 6.75 20.76 -11.96
C LYS A 92 6.89 19.25 -12.19
N ARG A 93 8.08 18.80 -12.61
CA ARG A 93 8.35 17.39 -12.83
C ARG A 93 8.25 16.58 -11.53
N LYS A 94 8.68 17.14 -10.39
CA LYS A 94 8.52 16.48 -9.10
C LYS A 94 7.04 16.28 -8.75
N ASP A 95 6.22 17.32 -8.89
CA ASP A 95 4.79 17.26 -8.59
C ASP A 95 4.08 16.21 -9.47
N GLU A 96 4.43 16.13 -10.76
CA GLU A 96 3.93 15.11 -11.69
C GLU A 96 4.31 13.68 -11.24
N LEU A 97 5.57 13.44 -10.87
CA LEU A 97 6.02 12.13 -10.41
C LEU A 97 5.40 11.75 -9.07
N GLU A 98 5.21 12.70 -8.15
CA GLU A 98 4.53 12.47 -6.88
C GLU A 98 3.06 12.09 -7.09
N ALA A 99 2.36 12.74 -8.02
CA ALA A 99 1.00 12.38 -8.41
C ALA A 99 0.92 10.96 -8.98
N GLU A 100 1.87 10.58 -9.85
CA GLU A 100 1.94 9.22 -10.42
C GLU A 100 2.20 8.17 -9.34
N VAL A 101 3.09 8.46 -8.37
CA VAL A 101 3.34 7.57 -7.21
C VAL A 101 2.06 7.34 -6.41
N ILE A 102 1.29 8.39 -6.13
CA ILE A 102 0.03 8.28 -5.39
C ILE A 102 -0.98 7.42 -6.14
N GLU A 103 -1.09 7.59 -7.46
CA GLU A 103 -2.01 6.82 -8.29
C GLU A 103 -1.65 5.33 -8.30
N ILE A 104 -0.37 4.99 -8.53
CA ILE A 104 0.10 3.61 -8.52
C ILE A 104 -0.08 2.98 -7.13
N GLU A 105 0.23 3.72 -6.05
CA GLU A 105 0.01 3.22 -4.68
C GLU A 105 -1.48 2.97 -4.38
N LYS A 106 -2.38 3.79 -4.91
CA LYS A 106 -3.83 3.57 -4.81
C LYS A 106 -4.25 2.31 -5.57
N GLN A 107 -3.82 2.16 -6.81
CA GLN A 107 -4.11 0.97 -7.63
C GLN A 107 -3.62 -0.32 -6.97
N LEU A 108 -2.40 -0.32 -6.42
CA LEU A 108 -1.86 -1.47 -5.69
C LEU A 108 -2.67 -1.78 -4.43
N LYS A 109 -3.06 -0.76 -3.65
CA LYS A 109 -3.91 -0.96 -2.46
C LYS A 109 -5.26 -1.57 -2.84
N ASP A 110 -5.88 -1.07 -3.91
CA ASP A 110 -7.16 -1.55 -4.42
C ASP A 110 -7.04 -3.00 -4.92
N GLN A 111 -5.97 -3.32 -5.65
CA GLN A 111 -5.69 -4.67 -6.12
C GLN A 111 -5.48 -5.65 -4.96
N ILE A 112 -4.76 -5.24 -3.90
CA ILE A 112 -4.60 -6.04 -2.68
C ILE A 112 -5.95 -6.32 -2.03
N VAL A 113 -6.86 -5.32 -1.95
CA VAL A 113 -8.20 -5.54 -1.38
C VAL A 113 -8.96 -6.60 -2.18
N ILE A 114 -8.92 -6.49 -3.51
CA ILE A 114 -9.64 -7.40 -4.41
C ILE A 114 -9.09 -8.83 -4.25
N GLN A 115 -7.76 -8.97 -4.18
CA GLN A 115 -7.12 -10.27 -3.96
C GLN A 115 -7.47 -10.86 -2.59
N GLU A 116 -7.39 -10.07 -1.52
CA GLU A 116 -7.78 -10.50 -0.17
C GLU A 116 -9.24 -10.96 -0.14
N LYS A 117 -10.15 -10.20 -0.76
CA LYS A 117 -11.57 -10.57 -0.85
C LYS A 117 -11.79 -11.84 -1.68
N ALA A 118 -11.04 -12.02 -2.78
CA ALA A 118 -11.11 -13.22 -3.60
C ALA A 118 -10.67 -14.49 -2.84
N VAL A 119 -9.68 -14.37 -1.94
CA VAL A 119 -9.29 -15.48 -1.05
C VAL A 119 -10.44 -15.86 -0.11
N PHE A 120 -11.09 -14.88 0.53
CA PHE A 120 -12.26 -15.13 1.38
C PHE A 120 -13.42 -15.78 0.61
N GLN A 121 -13.68 -15.31 -0.62
CA GLN A 121 -14.69 -15.91 -1.48
C GLN A 121 -14.36 -17.37 -1.81
N LYS A 122 -13.10 -17.66 -2.14
CA LYS A 122 -12.65 -19.01 -2.46
C LYS A 122 -12.72 -19.95 -1.24
N GLU A 123 -12.40 -19.46 -0.05
CA GLU A 123 -12.58 -20.20 1.20
C GLU A 123 -14.06 -20.54 1.42
N PHE A 124 -14.95 -19.56 1.25
CA PHE A 124 -16.39 -19.75 1.36
C PHE A 124 -16.92 -20.78 0.36
N ASP A 125 -16.54 -20.67 -0.92
CA ASP A 125 -16.98 -21.60 -1.96
C ASP A 125 -16.50 -23.03 -1.68
N GLY A 126 -15.25 -23.18 -1.20
CA GLY A 126 -14.71 -24.49 -0.81
C GLY A 126 -15.40 -25.09 0.42
N GLU A 127 -15.75 -24.27 1.41
CA GLU A 127 -16.51 -24.72 2.59
C GLU A 127 -17.94 -25.10 2.22
N LYS A 128 -18.60 -24.30 1.39
CA LYS A 128 -19.91 -24.60 0.81
C LYS A 128 -19.90 -25.93 0.06
N GLU A 129 -18.93 -26.18 -0.80
CA GLU A 129 -18.83 -27.44 -1.54
C GLU A 129 -18.67 -28.66 -0.62
N LYS A 130 -17.89 -28.53 0.47
CA LYS A 130 -17.73 -29.60 1.48
C LYS A 130 -19.04 -29.85 2.22
N LEU A 131 -19.73 -28.79 2.63
CA LEU A 131 -21.02 -28.88 3.32
C LEU A 131 -22.08 -29.50 2.40
N GLU A 132 -22.13 -29.12 1.12
CA GLU A 132 -23.07 -29.69 0.14
C GLU A 132 -22.82 -31.19 -0.08
N LYS A 133 -21.56 -31.62 -0.13
CA LYS A 133 -21.20 -33.04 -0.21
C LYS A 133 -21.62 -33.80 1.06
N ALA A 134 -21.40 -33.23 2.24
CA ALA A 134 -21.81 -33.84 3.50
C ALA A 134 -23.33 -33.98 3.60
N LEU A 135 -24.09 -32.98 3.15
CA LEU A 135 -25.54 -33.03 3.08
C LEU A 135 -26.03 -34.10 2.10
N LYS A 136 -25.45 -34.18 0.90
CA LYS A 136 -25.79 -35.22 -0.10
C LYS A 136 -25.51 -36.64 0.36
N LEU A 137 -24.55 -36.83 1.27
CA LEU A 137 -24.20 -38.12 1.85
C LEU A 137 -24.98 -38.40 3.15
N ASP A 138 -25.96 -37.56 3.51
CA ASP A 138 -26.72 -37.61 4.76
C ASP A 138 -25.83 -37.64 6.03
N VAL A 139 -24.62 -37.07 5.94
CA VAL A 139 -23.68 -36.96 7.07
C VAL A 139 -24.07 -35.82 8.01
N ILE A 140 -24.74 -34.79 7.47
CA ILE A 140 -25.26 -33.65 8.22
C ILE A 140 -26.72 -33.41 7.82
N SER A 141 -27.50 -32.85 8.73
CA SER A 141 -28.86 -32.40 8.44
C SER A 141 -28.88 -31.08 7.64
N GLN A 142 -30.02 -30.77 7.02
CA GLN A 142 -30.25 -29.49 6.35
C GLN A 142 -30.05 -28.29 7.30
N ASP A 143 -30.54 -28.40 8.55
CA ASP A 143 -30.41 -27.33 9.55
C ASP A 143 -28.93 -27.09 9.95
N GLU A 144 -28.13 -28.16 10.06
CA GLU A 144 -26.69 -28.05 10.33
C GLU A 144 -25.92 -27.49 9.13
N PHE A 145 -26.34 -27.82 7.91
CA PHE A 145 -25.79 -27.24 6.69
C PHE A 145 -26.04 -25.72 6.68
N ASP A 146 -27.27 -25.28 6.89
CA ASP A 146 -27.65 -23.87 6.85
C ASP A 146 -26.96 -23.07 7.97
N SER A 147 -26.85 -23.64 9.17
CA SER A 147 -26.13 -23.04 10.30
C SER A 147 -24.63 -22.86 10.02
N LYS A 148 -23.96 -23.87 9.46
CA LYS A 148 -22.52 -23.79 9.13
C LYS A 148 -22.27 -22.86 7.95
N LEU A 149 -23.12 -22.89 6.93
CA LEU A 149 -23.02 -22.01 5.78
C LEU A 149 -23.24 -20.54 6.18
N ALA A 150 -24.17 -20.27 7.10
CA ALA A 150 -24.40 -18.92 7.63
C ALA A 150 -23.17 -18.36 8.35
N LYS A 151 -22.45 -19.19 9.13
CA LYS A 151 -21.19 -18.79 9.78
C LYS A 151 -20.09 -18.47 8.75
N ALA A 152 -19.93 -19.33 7.74
CA ALA A 152 -18.96 -19.10 6.67
C ALA A 152 -19.29 -17.83 5.86
N ARG A 153 -20.58 -17.57 5.62
CA ARG A 153 -21.06 -16.37 4.92
C ARG A 153 -20.84 -15.11 5.75
N MET A 154 -21.08 -15.16 7.06
CA MET A 154 -20.84 -14.05 7.98
C MET A 154 -19.38 -13.58 7.95
N LYS A 155 -18.41 -14.50 7.86
CA LYS A 155 -16.99 -14.17 7.67
C LYS A 155 -16.72 -13.40 6.37
N LEU A 156 -17.39 -13.76 5.29
CA LEU A 156 -17.25 -13.10 3.98
C LEU A 156 -17.91 -11.70 3.99
N ASP A 157 -19.11 -11.60 4.56
CA ASP A 157 -19.87 -10.34 4.64
C ASP A 157 -19.14 -9.32 5.54
N ASN A 158 -18.50 -9.78 6.61
CA ASN A 158 -17.72 -8.95 7.53
C ASN A 158 -16.28 -8.66 7.06
N PHE A 159 -15.92 -8.98 5.82
CA PHE A 159 -14.55 -8.83 5.30
C PHE A 159 -13.93 -7.45 5.58
N ASP A 160 -14.67 -6.37 5.31
CA ASP A 160 -14.17 -5.00 5.47
C ASP A 160 -13.92 -4.67 6.95
N GLU A 161 -14.77 -5.15 7.86
CA GLU A 161 -14.59 -4.95 9.31
C GLU A 161 -13.45 -5.79 9.87
N ILE A 162 -13.28 -7.03 9.41
CA ILE A 162 -12.16 -7.90 9.75
C ILE A 162 -10.85 -7.22 9.34
N ARG A 163 -10.80 -6.70 8.11
CA ARG A 163 -9.64 -5.99 7.58
C ARG A 163 -9.34 -4.71 8.35
N LYS A 164 -10.36 -3.92 8.67
CA LYS A 164 -10.24 -2.69 9.48
C LYS A 164 -9.70 -2.99 10.87
N THR A 165 -10.23 -4.03 11.52
CA THR A 165 -9.79 -4.46 12.85
C THR A 165 -8.34 -4.92 12.85
N LYS A 166 -7.92 -5.72 11.85
CA LYS A 166 -6.50 -6.10 11.68
C LYS A 166 -5.60 -4.89 11.49
N LYS A 167 -6.00 -3.90 10.68
CA LYS A 167 -5.25 -2.65 10.51
C LYS A 167 -5.16 -1.83 11.80
N GLN A 168 -6.21 -1.79 12.62
CA GLN A 168 -6.15 -1.12 13.93
C GLN A 168 -5.07 -1.75 14.82
N HIS A 169 -4.94 -3.08 14.82
CA HIS A 169 -3.91 -3.77 15.57
C HIS A 169 -2.51 -3.49 15.00
N GLU A 170 -2.33 -3.51 13.67
CA GLU A 170 -1.05 -3.16 13.02
C GLU A 170 -0.60 -1.73 13.35
N MET A 171 -1.55 -0.79 13.48
CA MET A 171 -1.28 0.59 13.89
C MET A 171 -1.09 0.75 15.42
N GLY A 172 -1.22 -0.33 16.20
CA GLY A 172 -1.10 -0.30 17.66
C GLY A 172 -2.27 0.39 18.36
N LEU A 173 -3.42 0.57 17.68
CA LEU A 173 -4.62 1.17 18.26
C LEU A 173 -5.39 0.21 19.16
N ILE A 174 -5.23 -1.09 18.92
CA ILE A 174 -5.84 -2.15 19.73
C ILE A 174 -4.78 -3.21 20.08
N ASN A 175 -4.94 -3.85 21.22
CA ASN A 175 -4.05 -4.92 21.66
C ASN A 175 -4.46 -6.28 21.06
N LYS A 176 -3.63 -7.31 21.30
CA LYS A 176 -3.84 -8.66 20.74
C LYS A 176 -5.10 -9.35 21.26
N GLU A 177 -5.52 -9.06 22.49
CA GLU A 177 -6.71 -9.63 23.11
C GLU A 177 -7.98 -9.02 22.50
N GLU A 178 -8.02 -7.68 22.38
CA GLU A 178 -9.08 -6.94 21.71
C GLU A 178 -9.24 -7.32 20.24
N LEU A 179 -8.11 -7.57 19.54
CA LEU A 179 -8.12 -8.10 18.18
C LEU A 179 -8.86 -9.43 18.12
N LYS A 180 -8.52 -10.36 19.02
CA LYS A 180 -9.11 -11.71 19.03
C LYS A 180 -10.61 -11.65 19.32
N GLU A 181 -11.00 -10.85 20.30
CA GLU A 181 -12.40 -10.68 20.69
C GLU A 181 -13.24 -10.09 19.54
N LYS A 182 -12.74 -9.02 18.89
CA LYS A 182 -13.41 -8.43 17.73
C LYS A 182 -13.47 -9.36 16.53
N LEU A 183 -12.42 -10.14 16.26
CA LEU A 183 -12.43 -11.12 15.17
C LEU A 183 -13.43 -12.25 15.42
N THR A 184 -13.54 -12.73 16.67
CA THR A 184 -14.52 -13.76 17.01
C THR A 184 -15.95 -13.28 16.83
N ALA A 185 -16.24 -12.01 17.14
CA ALA A 185 -17.56 -11.41 16.89
C ALA A 185 -17.89 -11.30 15.40
N LEU A 186 -16.87 -11.26 14.53
CA LEU A 186 -17.01 -11.15 13.08
C LEU A 186 -17.02 -12.51 12.36
N GLY A 187 -16.91 -13.62 13.10
CA GLY A 187 -16.95 -14.98 12.55
C GLY A 187 -15.59 -15.56 12.16
N VAL A 188 -14.50 -15.05 12.75
CA VAL A 188 -13.10 -15.48 12.53
C VAL A 188 -12.51 -16.10 13.79
#